data_AF-A0A382L6N4-F1
#
_entry.id   AF-A0A382L6N4-F1
#
_cell.length_a   1.000
_cell.length_b   1.000
_cell.length_c   1.000
_cell.angle_alpha   90.00
_cell.angle_beta   90.00
_cell.angle_gamma   90.00
#
_symmetry.space_group_name_H-M   'P 1'
#
loop_
_entity.id
_entity.type
_entity.pdbx_description
1 polymer ?
#
loop_
_entity_poly.entity_id
_entity_poly.type
_entity_poly.pdbx_seq_one_letter_code
_entity_poly.pdbx_strand_id
1 'polypeptide(L)' 'MTESFPSHAQIVVIGGGVIGTAIAFRLAELGLSDVA' A
#
# COMPACT_ATOMS: atom_id res chain seq x y z
N MET A 1 -14.14 9.05 -11.73
CA MET A 1 -12.78 9.35 -12.18
C MET A 1 -11.96 8.10 -11.95
N THR A 2 -11.32 7.56 -12.97
CA THR A 2 -10.40 6.42 -12.80
C THR A 2 -9.08 7.01 -12.37
N GLU A 3 -8.77 6.91 -11.08
CA GLU A 3 -7.44 7.25 -10.57
C GLU A 3 -6.42 6.43 -11.37
N SER A 4 -5.46 7.10 -11.99
CA SER A 4 -4.36 6.42 -12.67
C SER A 4 -3.58 5.61 -11.65
N PHE A 5 -3.19 4.39 -12.01
CA PHE A 5 -2.29 3.58 -11.19
C PHE A 5 -1.05 4.42 -10.82
N PRO A 6 -0.56 4.37 -9.58
CA PRO A 6 0.55 5.21 -9.13
C PRO A 6 1.74 5.07 -10.07
N SER A 7 2.24 6.21 -10.56
CA SER A 7 3.43 6.25 -11.42
C SER A 7 4.71 5.94 -10.65
N HIS A 8 4.68 6.12 -9.32
CA HIS A 8 5.73 5.76 -8.39
C HIS A 8 5.12 5.29 -7.07
N ALA A 9 5.50 4.09 -6.66
CA ALA A 9 5.31 3.53 -5.33
C ALA A 9 6.31 2.38 -5.18
N GLN A 10 6.96 2.25 -4.03
CA GLN A 10 7.80 1.09 -3.74
C GLN A 10 6.94 -0.17 -3.63
N ILE A 11 5.72 -0.06 -3.08
CA ILE A 11 4.79 -1.18 -2.89
C ILE A 11 3.36 -0.70 -3.17
N VAL A 12 2.58 -1.51 -3.87
CA VAL A 12 1.13 -1.29 -4.06
C VAL A 12 0.35 -2.44 -3.45
N VAL A 13 -0.55 -2.15 -2.51
CA VAL A 13 -1.43 -3.12 -1.85
C VAL A 13 -2.81 -3.05 -2.50
N ILE A 14 -3.11 -4.02 -3.36
CA ILE A 14 -4.40 -4.07 -4.05
C ILE A 14 -5.45 -4.72 -3.13
N GLY A 15 -6.30 -3.87 -2.54
CA GLY A 15 -7.45 -4.25 -1.72
C GLY A 15 -7.23 -4.03 -0.22
N GLY A 16 -8.03 -3.13 0.39
CA GLY A 16 -7.94 -2.72 1.80
C GLY A 16 -8.71 -3.60 2.81
N GLY A 17 -8.81 -4.91 2.54
CA GLY A 17 -9.42 -5.85 3.49
C GLY A 17 -8.50 -6.17 4.68
N VAL A 18 -8.91 -7.10 5.54
CA VAL A 18 -8.13 -7.51 6.73
C VAL A 18 -6.68 -7.81 6.40
N ILE A 19 -6.44 -8.56 5.32
CA ILE A 19 -5.08 -8.92 4.89
C ILE A 19 -4.33 -7.70 4.34
N GLY A 20 -4.96 -6.86 3.51
CA GLY A 20 -4.32 -5.67 2.95
C GLY A 20 -3.89 -4.67 4.02
N THR A 21 -4.77 -4.43 5.00
CA THR A 21 -4.47 -3.56 6.14
C THR A 21 -3.38 -4.15 7.03
N ALA A 22 -3.41 -5.47 7.28
CA ALA A 22 -2.34 -6.13 8.02
C ALA A 22 -0.99 -5.97 7.32
N ILE A 23 -0.93 -6.14 6.00
CA ILE A 23 0.28 -5.96 5.21
C ILE A 23 0.76 -4.51 5.29
N ALA A 24 -0.11 -3.52 5.02
CA ALA A 24 0.25 -2.10 5.09
C ALA A 24 0.77 -1.71 6.48
N PHE A 25 0.14 -2.21 7.55
CA PHE A 25 0.58 -1.99 8.92
C PHE A 25 1.98 -2.55 9.19
N ARG A 26 2.26 -3.79 8.78
CA ARG A 26 3.60 -4.39 8.95
C ARG A 26 4.66 -3.67 8.11
N LEU A 27 4.31 -3.19 6.92
CA LEU A 27 5.22 -2.38 6.10
C LEU A 27 5.56 -1.06 6.79
N ALA A 28 4.56 -0.41 7.41
CA ALA A 28 4.78 0.79 8.20
C ALA A 28 5.69 0.53 9.42
N GLU A 29 5.52 -0.59 10.14
CA GLU A 29 6.41 -0.98 11.24
C GLU A 29 7.86 -1.19 10.81
N LEU A 30 8.08 -1.65 9.56
CA LEU A 30 9.41 -1.80 8.96
C LEU A 30 10.01 -0.47 8.48
N GLY A 31 9.32 0.66 8.69
CA GLY A 31 9.76 1.99 8.28
C GLY A 31 9.50 2.30 6.81
N LEU A 32 8.71 1.49 6.11
CA LEU A 32 8.31 1.75 4.73
C LEU A 32 7.08 2.64 4.72
N SER A 33 7.23 3.87 4.24
CA SER A 33 6.15 4.84 4.13
C SER A 33 5.61 5.00 2.70
N ASP A 34 6.32 4.50 1.69
CA ASP A 34 5.91 4.59 0.28
C ASP A 34 5.10 3.36 -0.16
N VAL A 35 3.88 3.27 0.37
CA VAL A 35 2.92 2.19 0.11
C VAL A 35 1.61 2.80 -0.39
N ALA A 36 1.15 2.35 -1.57
CA ALA A 36 -0.07 2.84 -2.23
C ALA A 36 -1.18 1.77 -2.29
#